data_AF-A0A5Q5AXB9-F1
#
_entry.id   AF-A0A5Q5AXB9-F1
#
_cell.length_a   1.000
_cell.length_b   1.000
_cell.length_c   1.000
_cell.angle_alpha   90.00
_cell.angle_beta   90.00
_cell.angle_gamma   90.00
#
_symmetry.space_group_name_H-M   'P 1'
#
loop_
_entity.id
_entity.type
_entity.pdbx_description
1 polymer ?
#
loop_
_entity_poly.entity_id
_entity_poly.type
_entity_poly.pdbx_seq_one_letter_code
_entity_poly.pdbx_strand_id
1 'polypeptide(L)' 'MEACGSAHHWGRFCQSLGHDVSIIAPKNVTPFRANQKTDKNDALAIAIAARQPNVHSVGVKTTDAQELQSIERVR' A
#
# COMPACT_ATOMS: atom_id res chain seq x y z
N MET A 1 4.24 1.59 -1.56
CA MET A 1 3.67 0.28 -1.99
C MET A 1 2.14 0.37 -2.08
N GLU A 2 1.46 -0.50 -2.81
CA GLU A 2 -0.02 -0.57 -2.82
C GLU A 2 -0.54 -1.36 -1.63
N ALA A 3 -1.72 -1.00 -1.10
CA ALA A 3 -2.38 -1.77 -0.05
C ALA A 3 -2.91 -3.10 -0.60
N CYS A 4 -2.35 -4.20 -0.11
CA CYS A 4 -2.80 -5.57 -0.34
C CYS A 4 -2.84 -6.32 0.99
N GLY A 5 -3.33 -7.56 1.01
CA GLY A 5 -3.46 -8.35 2.25
C GLY A 5 -2.14 -8.50 3.03
N SER A 6 -1.00 -8.51 2.33
CA SER A 6 0.33 -8.63 2.91
C SER A 6 1.11 -7.30 2.99
N ALA A 7 0.52 -6.18 2.56
CA ALA A 7 1.24 -4.92 2.45
C ALA A 7 1.79 -4.42 3.80
N HIS A 8 1.02 -4.58 4.88
CA HIS A 8 1.47 -4.19 6.20
C HIS A 8 2.62 -5.06 6.73
N HIS A 9 2.61 -6.37 6.43
CA HIS A 9 3.72 -7.25 6.80
C HIS A 9 5.01 -6.83 6.10
N TRP A 10 4.96 -6.70 4.77
CA TRP A 10 6.11 -6.26 3.98
C TRP A 10 6.57 -4.85 4.35
N GLY A 11 5.63 -3.95 4.68
CA GLY A 11 5.97 -2.62 5.14
C GLY A 11 6.75 -2.61 6.45
N ARG A 12 6.34 -3.42 7.43
CA ARG A 12 7.08 -3.56 8.70
C ARG A 12 8.46 -4.17 8.49
N PHE A 13 8.56 -5.18 7.62
CA PHE A 13 9.84 -5.79 7.26
C PHE A 13 10.79 -4.75 6.65
N CYS A 14 10.34 -3.99 5.65
CA CYS A 14 11.15 -2.93 5.04
C CYS A 14 11.53 -1.82 6.05
N GLN A 15 10.62 -1.43 6.94
CA GLN A 15 10.93 -0.48 8.02
C GLN A 15 12.00 -1.00 8.98
N SER A 16 12.00 -2.31 9.30
CA SER A 16 13.03 -2.93 10.13
C SER A 16 14.43 -2.88 9.50
N LEU A 17 14.49 -2.73 8.17
CA LEU A 17 15.72 -2.53 7.41
C LEU A 17 16.10 -1.04 7.25
N GLY A 18 15.35 -0.12 7.87
CA GLY A 18 15.62 1.32 7.83
C GLY A 18 15.00 2.06 6.66
N HIS A 19 14.09 1.44 5.90
CA HIS A 19 13.39 2.12 4.81
C HIS A 19 12.19 2.92 5.32
N ASP A 20 11.99 4.10 4.72
CA ASP A 20 10.72 4.82 4.84
C ASP A 20 9.67 4.17 3.93
N VAL A 21 8.54 3.79 4.52
CA VAL A 21 7.51 3.01 3.84
C VAL A 21 6.14 3.63 4.03
N SER A 22 5.52 3.92 2.89
CA SER A 22 4.14 4.39 2.81
C SER A 22 3.30 3.47 1.92
N ILE A 23 2.05 3.29 2.32
CA ILE A 23 1.08 2.43 1.63
C ILE A 23 0.03 3.32 0.93
N ILE A 24 -0.24 3.06 -0.34
CA ILE A 24 -1.21 3.77 -1.17
C ILE A 24 -2.43 2.88 -1.37
N ALA A 25 -3.64 3.43 -1.21
CA ALA A 25 -4.87 2.68 -1.45
C ALA A 25 -4.98 2.24 -2.93
N PRO A 26 -5.45 1.00 -3.21
CA PRO A 26 -5.63 0.49 -4.58
C PRO A 26 -6.47 1.39 -5.49
N LYS A 27 -7.46 2.07 -4.92
CA LYS A 27 -8.32 3.02 -5.62
C LYS A 27 -7.54 4.19 -6.22
N ASN A 28 -6.44 4.59 -5.59
CA ASN A 28 -5.58 5.67 -6.05
C ASN A 28 -4.50 5.17 -7.02
N VAL A 29 -4.20 3.86 -7.05
CA VAL A 29 -3.23 3.25 -7.97
C VAL A 29 -3.89 2.87 -9.29
N THR A 30 -5.12 2.34 -9.23
CA THR A 30 -5.87 1.82 -10.38
C THR A 30 -5.94 2.77 -11.58
N PRO A 31 -6.17 4.09 -11.43
CA PRO A 31 -6.23 5.02 -12.56
C PRO A 31 -4.91 5.14 -13.34
N PHE A 32 -3.77 4.81 -12.72
CA PHE A 32 -2.44 4.91 -13.32
C PHE A 32 -1.95 3.60 -13.93
N ARG A 33 -2.71 2.50 -13.81
CA ARG A 33 -2.34 1.22 -14.38
C ARG A 33 -2.63 1.18 -15.87
N ALA A 34 -1.57 1.15 -16.67
CA ALA A 34 -1.66 0.90 -18.09
C ALA A 34 -1.94 -0.59 -18.37
N ASN A 35 -2.91 -0.87 -19.25
CA ASN A 35 -3.21 -2.21 -19.74
C ASN A 35 -3.64 -3.21 -18.65
N GLN A 36 -3.49 -4.50 -18.97
CA GLN A 36 -3.80 -5.62 -18.09
C GLN A 36 -2.93 -5.61 -16.82
N LYS A 37 -3.46 -6.26 -15.78
CA LYS A 37 -2.75 -6.43 -14.50
C LYS A 37 -1.52 -7.32 -14.71
N THR A 38 -0.35 -6.74 -14.48
CA THR A 38 0.94 -7.43 -14.45
C THR A 38 1.80 -6.76 -13.38
N ASP A 39 2.77 -7.48 -12.81
CA ASP A 39 3.64 -6.92 -11.76
C ASP A 39 4.38 -5.66 -12.24
N LYS A 40 4.80 -5.65 -13.51
CA LYS A 40 5.43 -4.48 -14.14
C LYS A 40 4.49 -3.27 -14.18
N ASN A 41 3.25 -3.48 -14.62
CA ASN A 41 2.28 -2.39 -14.76
C ASN A 41 1.81 -1.88 -13.39
N ASP A 42 1.64 -2.77 -12.41
CA ASP A 42 1.31 -2.39 -11.04
C ASP A 42 2.46 -1.59 -10.40
N ALA A 43 3.72 -2.01 -10.58
CA ALA A 43 4.89 -1.27 -10.08
C ALA A 43 4.98 0.14 -10.67
N LEU A 44 4.77 0.28 -11.99
CA LEU A 44 4.72 1.59 -12.66
C LEU A 44 3.57 2.46 -12.13
N ALA A 45 2.38 1.88 -11.99
CA ALA A 45 1.21 2.60 -11.47
C ALA A 45 1.44 3.12 -10.05
N ILE A 46 2.04 2.30 -9.17
CA ILE A 46 2.40 2.69 -7.81
C ILE A 46 3.42 3.83 -7.82
N ALA A 47 4.45 3.74 -8.66
CA ALA A 47 5.47 4.78 -8.77
C ALA A 47 4.89 6.12 -9.27
N ILE A 48 3.94 6.08 -10.20
CA ILE A 48 3.25 7.28 -10.69
C ILE A 48 2.33 7.84 -9.59
N ALA A 49 1.52 6.99 -8.96
CA ALA A 49 0.58 7.38 -7.91
C ALA A 49 1.31 8.02 -6.73
N ALA A 50 2.46 7.49 -6.31
CA ALA A 50 3.26 8.02 -5.22
C ALA A 50 3.79 9.45 -5.46
N ARG A 51 3.87 9.89 -6.71
CA ARG A 51 4.36 11.23 -7.10
C ARG A 51 3.23 12.24 -7.31
N GLN A 52 1.97 11.82 -7.22
CA GLN A 52 0.84 12.73 -7.41
C GLN A 52 0.58 13.55 -6.15
N PRO A 53 0.36 14.87 -6.28
CA PRO A 53 0.19 15.76 -5.13
C PRO A 53 -1.04 15.44 -4.28
N ASN A 54 -2.07 14.85 -4.88
CA ASN A 54 -3.35 14.57 -4.22
C ASN A 54 -3.45 13.13 -3.68
N VAL A 55 -2.43 12.29 -3.88
CA VAL A 55 -2.46 10.90 -3.43
C VAL A 55 -1.98 10.82 -1.99
N HIS A 56 -2.94 10.61 -1.10
CA HIS A 56 -2.67 10.41 0.31
C HIS A 56 -2.21 8.96 0.51
N SER A 57 -1.05 8.82 1.13
CA SER A 57 -0.55 7.54 1.60
C SER A 57 -0.83 7.39 3.10
N VAL A 58 -0.94 6.15 3.54
CA VAL A 58 -1.09 5.80 4.95
C VAL A 58 0.18 5.11 5.43
N GLY A 59 0.55 5.37 6.68
CA GLY A 59 1.64 4.67 7.33
C GLY A 59 1.38 3.17 7.47
N VAL A 60 2.45 2.42 7.65
CA VAL A 60 2.37 0.98 7.97
C VAL A 60 1.79 0.80 9.37
N LYS A 61 0.73 0.00 9.49
CA LYS A 61 0.14 -0.34 10.79
C LYS A 61 1.01 -1.32 11.57
N THR A 62 0.99 -1.20 12.89
CA THR A 62 1.46 -2.26 13.79
C THR A 62 0.58 -3.51 13.66
N THR A 63 1.05 -4.64 14.18
CA THR A 63 0.26 -5.88 14.27
C THR A 63 -1.05 -5.63 15.02
N ASP A 64 -0.97 -5.02 16.19
CA ASP A 64 -2.12 -4.80 17.07
C ASP A 64 -3.16 -3.88 16.41
N ALA A 65 -2.71 -2.82 15.72
CA ALA A 65 -3.59 -1.92 14.97
C ALA A 65 -4.20 -2.57 13.72
N GLN A 66 -3.52 -3.54 13.12
CA GLN A 66 -4.03 -4.34 12.01
C GLN A 66 -5.07 -5.36 12.52
N GLU A 67 -4.82 -6.01 13.66
CA GLU A 67 -5.74 -6.94 14.32
C GLU A 67 -7.03 -6.25 14.74
N LEU A 68 -6.94 -5.08 15.40
CA LEU A 68 -8.11 -4.31 15.80
C LEU A 68 -8.99 -3.94 14.60
N GLN A 69 -8.36 -3.49 13.50
CA GLN A 69 -9.09 -3.21 12.26
C GLN A 69 -9.78 -4.46 11.68
N SER A 70 -9.12 -5.61 11.74
CA SER A 70 -9.70 -6.87 11.26
C SER A 70 -10.94 -7.25 12.09
N ILE A 71 -10.90 -7.06 13.40
CA ILE A 71 -12.06 -7.31 14.29
C ILE A 71 -13.21 -6.35 13.96
N GLU A 72 -12.91 -5.05 13.77
CA GLU A 72 -13.93 -4.04 13.45
C GLU A 72 -14.62 -4.31 12.11
N ARG A 73 -13.89 -4.82 11.11
CA ARG A 73 -14.42 -5.06 9.76
C ARG A 73 -15.18 -6.37 9.59
N VAL A 74 -15.10 -7.27 10.55
CA VAL A 74 -15.87 -8.52 10.58
C VAL A 74 -17.29 -8.30 11.12
N ARG A 75 -17.52 -7.20 11.85
CA ARG A 75 -18.85 -6.79 12.35
C ARG A 75 -19.64 -6.07 11.26
#